data_AF-A0A1E4FZ58-F1
#
_entry.id   AF-A0A1E4FZ58-F1
#
_cell.length_a   1.000
_cell.length_b   1.000
_cell.length_c   1.000
_cell.angle_alpha   90.00
_cell.angle_beta   90.00
_cell.angle_gamma   90.00
#
_symmetry.space_group_name_H-M   'P 1'
#
loop_
_entity.id
_entity.type
_entity.pdbx_description
1 polymer ?
#
loop_
_entity_poly.entity_id
_entity_poly.type
_entity_poly.pdbx_seq_one_letter_code
_entity_poly.pdbx_strand_id
1 'polypeptide(L)'
;MTQVPMHAQQKHQPFFKLMSRGTGKVVLKNKTLRWTTPPMFNDPFDVQTALPLSHGETEGVRQAALDMLWESFYENGPLEPESLIGKLVLRFRDKFPKMERSEFDSAYGPGFDEILSRPFASEGAQAELGAFMARIKILCLTDRFDSVPMWSHYAEQHQGIALRFCTPEGFDSPWVMAKQVHYSDQPPAFVEQEFLSAFLAGRYLPDKSQLFDAMTYTKGSEWSYESEWRISSGDGRNPNATFEDLPFFAQEVDAIVLGCRMNEEDRAEFSALRNELFPHAELLMAVPRNDAYRMKLEPLAP
;
A
#
# COMPACT_ATOMS: atom_id res chain seq x y z
N MET A 1 10.66 32.71 -20.32
CA MET A 1 9.71 32.24 -19.28
C MET A 1 10.40 31.13 -18.54
N THR A 2 10.92 31.47 -17.37
CA THR A 2 11.70 30.61 -16.48
C THR A 2 10.81 29.48 -15.99
N GLN A 3 11.19 28.23 -16.25
CA GLN A 3 10.55 27.06 -15.65
C GLN A 3 10.74 27.14 -14.14
N VAL A 4 9.63 27.29 -13.42
CA VAL A 4 9.59 27.12 -11.97
C VAL A 4 9.81 25.62 -11.71
N PRO A 5 10.78 25.21 -10.88
CA PRO A 5 11.00 23.81 -10.56
C PRO A 5 9.78 23.23 -9.85
N MET A 6 9.45 21.97 -10.16
CA MET A 6 8.33 21.19 -9.64
C MET A 6 8.41 20.87 -8.12
N HIS A 7 9.18 21.65 -7.35
CA HIS A 7 9.38 21.51 -5.91
C HIS A 7 8.91 22.76 -5.15
N ALA A 8 7.79 23.34 -5.57
CA ALA A 8 7.14 24.41 -4.84
C ALA A 8 5.83 23.91 -4.22
N GLN A 9 5.83 23.76 -2.89
CA GLN A 9 4.67 23.89 -2.01
C GLN A 9 3.64 22.75 -1.98
N GLN A 10 4.03 21.58 -1.49
CA GLN A 10 3.16 20.89 -0.54
C GLN A 10 3.87 20.86 0.81
N LYS A 11 3.46 21.76 1.72
CA LYS A 11 3.71 21.50 3.15
C LYS A 11 2.92 20.25 3.47
N HIS A 12 3.58 19.09 3.45
CA HIS A 12 2.94 17.85 3.86
C HIS A 12 2.37 18.04 5.26
N GLN A 13 1.13 17.58 5.46
CA GLN A 13 0.57 17.44 6.81
C GLN A 13 1.53 16.60 7.66
N PRO A 14 1.65 16.89 8.97
CA PRO A 14 2.52 16.10 9.83
C PRO A 14 2.01 14.66 9.91
N PHE A 15 2.92 13.70 9.81
CA PHE A 15 2.61 12.30 10.05
C PHE A 15 2.84 11.92 11.50
N PHE A 16 2.09 10.95 11.99
CA PHE A 16 2.22 10.40 13.33
C PHE A 16 2.51 8.91 13.26
N LYS A 17 3.29 8.43 14.23
CA LYS A 17 3.46 7.00 14.49
C LYS A 17 3.15 6.72 15.95
N LEU A 18 2.06 6.01 16.21
CA LEU A 18 1.67 5.58 17.55
C LEU A 18 2.40 4.29 17.93
N MET A 19 2.78 4.16 19.20
CA MET A 19 3.44 2.97 19.73
C MET A 19 3.32 2.86 21.25
N SER A 20 3.57 1.66 21.78
CA SER A 20 3.67 1.41 23.23
C SER A 20 4.81 2.21 23.86
N ARG A 21 4.80 2.34 25.20
CA ARG A 21 5.88 3.03 25.93
C ARG A 21 7.24 2.36 25.69
N GLY A 22 7.27 1.03 25.80
CA GLY A 22 8.50 0.24 25.62
C GLY A 22 9.09 0.44 24.22
N THR A 23 8.25 0.33 23.19
CA THR A 23 8.67 0.57 21.79
C THR A 23 9.14 2.01 21.60
N GLY A 24 8.42 2.99 22.15
CA GLY A 24 8.77 4.41 22.08
C GLY A 24 10.16 4.71 22.60
N LYS A 25 10.54 4.14 23.75
CA LYS A 25 11.89 4.30 24.33
C LYS A 25 12.97 3.74 23.40
N VAL A 26 12.74 2.56 22.81
CA VAL A 26 13.68 1.94 21.87
C VAL A 26 13.82 2.77 20.59
N VAL A 27 12.70 3.21 20.00
CA VAL A 27 12.67 4.03 18.78
C VAL A 27 13.39 5.36 18.99
N LEU A 28 13.16 6.06 20.10
CA LEU A 28 13.83 7.33 20.41
C LEU A 28 15.35 7.16 20.63
N LYS A 29 15.76 6.13 21.38
CA LYS A 29 17.18 5.86 21.67
C LYS A 29 17.95 5.46 20.41
N ASN A 30 17.37 4.57 19.60
CA ASN A 30 18.03 4.03 18.41
C ASN A 30 17.85 4.93 17.18
N LYS A 31 16.86 5.84 17.20
CA LYS A 31 16.43 6.66 16.05
C LYS A 31 16.12 5.80 14.83
N THR A 32 15.43 4.70 15.05
CA THR A 32 15.01 3.78 13.99
C THR A 32 13.52 3.50 14.05
N LEU A 33 12.89 3.37 12.89
CA LEU A 33 11.51 2.89 12.75
C LEU A 33 11.51 1.50 12.15
N ARG A 34 10.57 0.67 12.59
CA ARG A 34 10.37 -0.67 12.06
C ARG A 34 9.52 -0.65 10.80
N TRP A 35 10.06 -1.24 9.74
CA TRP A 35 9.40 -1.56 8.50
C TRP A 35 9.14 -3.06 8.49
N THR A 36 7.91 -3.47 8.25
CA THR A 36 7.50 -4.85 8.51
C THR A 36 6.85 -5.46 7.28
N THR A 37 6.98 -6.77 7.12
CA THR A 37 6.24 -7.55 6.13
C THR A 37 4.76 -7.71 6.47
N PRO A 38 3.84 -7.76 5.49
CA PRO A 38 2.40 -7.91 5.75
C PRO A 38 1.98 -9.07 6.66
N PRO A 39 2.63 -10.26 6.64
CA PRO A 39 2.26 -11.36 7.55
C PRO A 39 2.39 -11.05 9.05
N MET A 40 3.05 -9.96 9.41
CA MET A 40 3.24 -9.50 10.80
C MET A 40 2.28 -8.36 11.18
N PHE A 41 1.38 -7.94 10.29
CA PHE A 41 0.37 -6.94 10.61
C PHE A 41 -0.65 -7.50 11.60
N ASN A 42 -1.35 -6.58 12.28
CA ASN A 42 -2.37 -6.95 13.26
C ASN A 42 -3.67 -7.45 12.63
N ASP A 43 -3.89 -7.17 11.35
CA ASP A 43 -5.07 -7.59 10.60
C ASP A 43 -4.69 -8.63 9.54
N PRO A 44 -5.20 -9.88 9.61
CA PRO A 44 -4.94 -10.91 8.60
C PRO A 44 -5.62 -10.64 7.25
N PHE A 45 -6.54 -9.66 7.16
CA PHE A 45 -7.18 -9.25 5.91
C PHE A 45 -6.44 -8.12 5.18
N ASP A 46 -5.39 -7.57 5.79
CA ASP A 46 -4.60 -6.50 5.20
C ASP A 46 -3.61 -7.05 4.16
N VAL A 47 -3.40 -6.30 3.07
CA VAL A 47 -2.60 -6.72 1.90
C VAL A 47 -3.00 -8.13 1.41
N GLN A 48 -4.30 -8.34 1.22
CA GLN A 48 -4.83 -9.63 0.78
C GLN A 48 -4.31 -10.00 -0.62
N THR A 49 -3.63 -11.14 -0.71
CA THR A 49 -3.03 -11.65 -1.96
C THR A 49 -3.85 -12.77 -2.60
N ALA A 50 -4.86 -13.25 -1.88
CA ALA A 50 -5.85 -14.15 -2.47
C ALA A 50 -6.58 -13.35 -3.54
N LEU A 51 -6.37 -13.72 -4.79
CA LEU A 51 -7.17 -13.23 -5.91
C LEU A 51 -8.34 -14.20 -6.03
N PRO A 52 -9.50 -13.95 -5.41
CA PRO A 52 -10.67 -14.75 -5.74
C PRO A 52 -10.94 -14.52 -7.23
N LEU A 53 -10.68 -15.53 -8.06
CA LEU A 53 -11.44 -15.68 -9.29
C LEU A 53 -12.79 -16.21 -8.84
N SER A 54 -13.79 -15.35 -8.69
CA SER A 54 -15.09 -15.85 -8.27
C SER A 54 -15.67 -16.73 -9.39
N HIS A 55 -16.34 -17.82 -8.99
CA HIS A 55 -17.13 -18.62 -9.93
C HIS A 55 -18.28 -17.73 -10.43
N GLY A 56 -18.14 -17.22 -11.65
CA GLY A 56 -19.04 -16.24 -12.27
C GLY A 56 -18.30 -15.09 -12.98
N GLU A 57 -17.09 -14.73 -12.54
CA GLU A 57 -16.29 -13.64 -13.15
C GLU A 57 -15.64 -14.01 -14.49
N THR A 58 -15.64 -15.30 -14.85
CA THR A 58 -15.26 -15.76 -16.19
C THR A 58 -16.42 -15.74 -17.18
N GLU A 59 -17.65 -15.50 -16.70
CA GLU A 59 -18.83 -15.35 -17.55
C GLU A 59 -18.61 -14.17 -18.50
N GLY A 60 -18.70 -14.42 -19.80
CA GLY A 60 -18.42 -13.42 -20.83
C GLY A 60 -16.94 -13.08 -21.06
N VAL A 61 -15.98 -13.49 -20.21
CA VAL A 61 -14.53 -13.30 -20.46
C VAL A 61 -14.12 -13.96 -21.76
N ARG A 62 -14.57 -15.19 -21.98
CA ARG A 62 -14.31 -15.96 -23.19
C ARG A 62 -14.74 -15.19 -24.44
N GLN A 63 -15.96 -14.67 -24.43
CA GLN A 63 -16.52 -13.97 -25.58
C GLN A 63 -15.82 -12.63 -25.80
N ALA A 64 -15.62 -11.85 -24.72
CA ALA A 64 -14.90 -10.59 -24.79
C ALA A 64 -13.45 -10.76 -25.29
N ALA A 65 -12.74 -11.80 -24.85
CA ALA A 65 -11.39 -12.09 -25.33
C ALA A 65 -11.36 -12.43 -26.82
N LEU A 66 -12.34 -13.21 -27.30
CA LEU A 66 -12.50 -13.54 -28.72
C LEU A 66 -12.84 -12.29 -29.55
N ASP A 67 -13.75 -11.44 -29.08
CA ASP A 67 -14.10 -10.17 -29.73
C ASP A 67 -12.88 -9.26 -29.88
N MET A 68 -12.13 -9.09 -28.79
CA MET A 68 -10.90 -8.31 -28.78
C MET A 68 -9.84 -8.91 -29.71
N LEU A 69 -9.65 -10.23 -29.72
CA LEU A 69 -8.65 -10.86 -30.58
C LEU A 69 -9.06 -10.76 -32.07
N TRP A 70 -10.35 -10.90 -32.38
CA TRP A 70 -10.91 -10.72 -33.71
C TRP A 70 -10.62 -9.32 -34.24
N GLU A 71 -10.99 -8.29 -33.48
CA GLU A 71 -10.71 -6.89 -33.82
C GLU A 71 -9.20 -6.66 -34.06
N SER A 72 -8.34 -7.28 -33.24
CA SER A 72 -6.89 -7.16 -33.38
C SER A 72 -6.34 -7.78 -34.67
N PHE A 73 -6.94 -8.86 -35.17
CA PHE A 73 -6.54 -9.51 -36.43
C PHE A 73 -7.16 -8.86 -37.66
N TYR A 74 -8.43 -8.45 -37.60
CA TYR A 74 -9.21 -8.08 -38.78
C TYR A 74 -9.59 -6.59 -38.87
N GLU A 75 -9.55 -5.86 -37.75
CA GLU A 75 -10.04 -4.48 -37.66
C GLU A 75 -8.96 -3.49 -37.17
N ASN A 76 -7.70 -3.94 -37.07
CA ASN A 76 -6.59 -3.18 -36.49
C ASN A 76 -6.86 -2.68 -35.07
N GLY A 77 -7.54 -3.49 -34.27
CA GLY A 77 -7.80 -3.21 -32.86
C GLY A 77 -6.52 -3.05 -32.02
N PRO A 78 -6.64 -2.47 -30.82
CA PRO A 78 -5.51 -2.24 -29.92
C PRO A 78 -4.77 -3.53 -29.55
N LEU A 79 -3.46 -3.44 -29.34
CA LEU A 79 -2.59 -4.55 -28.90
C LEU A 79 -1.49 -4.01 -28.01
N GLU A 80 -1.03 -4.82 -27.06
CA GLU A 80 0.14 -4.53 -26.24
C GLU A 80 1.38 -5.17 -26.90
N PRO A 81 2.29 -4.39 -27.50
CA PRO A 81 3.42 -4.91 -28.29
C PRO A 81 4.38 -5.79 -27.49
N GLU A 82 4.42 -5.67 -26.17
CA GLU A 82 5.29 -6.49 -25.33
C GLU A 82 4.67 -7.83 -24.91
N SER A 83 3.35 -7.99 -25.05
CA SER A 83 2.66 -9.24 -24.74
C SER A 83 2.99 -10.33 -25.77
N LEU A 84 3.00 -11.60 -25.35
CA LEU A 84 3.28 -12.72 -26.26
C LEU A 84 2.26 -12.80 -27.41
N ILE A 85 0.97 -12.68 -27.08
CA ILE A 85 -0.12 -12.67 -28.07
C ILE A 85 0.00 -11.43 -28.96
N GLY A 86 0.26 -10.24 -28.41
CA GLY A 86 0.46 -9.02 -29.20
C GLY A 86 1.62 -9.14 -30.20
N LYS A 87 2.76 -9.70 -29.78
CA LYS A 87 3.90 -10.00 -30.66
C LYS A 87 3.53 -10.96 -31.79
N LEU A 88 2.75 -12.00 -31.48
CA LEU A 88 2.28 -12.97 -32.47
C LEU A 88 1.31 -12.32 -33.47
N VAL A 89 0.32 -11.57 -32.98
CA VAL A 89 -0.65 -10.86 -33.83
C VAL A 89 0.10 -9.88 -34.74
N LEU A 90 0.96 -9.01 -34.20
CA LEU A 90 1.75 -8.05 -34.98
C LEU A 90 2.61 -8.72 -36.07
N ARG A 91 3.16 -9.90 -35.78
CA ARG A 91 4.02 -10.63 -36.71
C ARG A 91 3.26 -11.36 -37.82
N PHE A 92 2.04 -11.81 -37.54
CA PHE A 92 1.31 -12.73 -38.41
C PHE A 92 0.00 -12.17 -38.98
N ARG A 93 -0.47 -10.98 -38.56
CA ARG A 93 -1.74 -10.38 -38.98
C ARG A 93 -1.95 -10.39 -40.49
N ASP A 94 -0.98 -9.87 -41.25
CA ASP A 94 -1.09 -9.76 -42.72
C ASP A 94 -1.13 -11.12 -43.42
N LYS A 95 -0.68 -12.18 -42.73
CA LYS A 95 -0.64 -13.56 -43.22
C LYS A 95 -1.73 -14.43 -42.60
N PHE A 96 -2.56 -13.85 -41.73
CA PHE A 96 -3.58 -14.58 -41.03
C PHE A 96 -4.70 -14.96 -42.01
N PRO A 97 -5.18 -16.21 -41.99
CA PRO A 97 -6.26 -16.64 -42.90
C PRO A 97 -7.49 -15.76 -42.72
N LYS A 98 -8.21 -15.45 -43.81
CA LYS A 98 -9.52 -14.80 -43.72
C LYS A 98 -10.55 -15.85 -43.33
N MET A 99 -11.07 -15.75 -42.11
CA MET A 99 -12.10 -16.63 -41.57
C MET A 99 -13.40 -15.86 -41.38
N GLU A 100 -14.53 -16.56 -41.43
CA GLU A 100 -15.81 -16.03 -40.95
C GLU A 100 -15.84 -15.99 -39.41
N ARG A 101 -16.68 -15.12 -38.82
CA ARG A 101 -16.69 -14.92 -37.37
C ARG A 101 -16.99 -16.22 -36.59
N SER A 102 -17.95 -17.01 -37.07
CA SER A 102 -18.30 -18.29 -36.44
C SER A 102 -17.19 -19.33 -36.55
N GLU A 103 -16.40 -19.29 -37.62
CA GLU A 103 -15.25 -20.18 -37.82
C GLU A 103 -14.11 -19.81 -36.86
N PHE A 104 -13.84 -18.52 -36.68
CA PHE A 104 -12.85 -18.01 -35.74
C PHE A 104 -13.20 -18.39 -34.29
N ASP A 105 -14.43 -18.12 -33.86
CA ASP A 105 -14.88 -18.45 -32.50
C ASP A 105 -14.80 -19.97 -32.23
N SER A 106 -15.09 -20.79 -33.23
CA SER A 106 -14.96 -22.26 -33.14
C SER A 106 -13.50 -22.73 -33.10
N ALA A 107 -12.59 -22.07 -33.80
CA ALA A 107 -11.19 -22.48 -33.89
C ALA A 107 -10.37 -22.05 -32.66
N TYR A 108 -10.61 -20.84 -32.13
CA TYR A 108 -9.84 -20.26 -31.04
C TYR A 108 -10.52 -20.34 -29.68
N GLY A 109 -11.85 -20.46 -29.65
CA GLY A 109 -12.63 -20.58 -28.42
C GLY A 109 -12.16 -21.69 -27.47
N PRO A 110 -11.93 -22.93 -27.95
CA PRO A 110 -11.44 -24.02 -27.10
C PRO A 110 -10.10 -23.73 -26.41
N GLY A 111 -9.23 -22.92 -27.02
CA GLY A 111 -7.96 -22.51 -26.41
C GLY A 111 -8.15 -21.56 -25.22
N PHE A 112 -9.13 -20.65 -25.30
CA PHE A 112 -9.52 -19.83 -24.16
C PHE A 112 -10.22 -20.66 -23.08
N ASP A 113 -11.08 -21.61 -23.47
CA ASP A 113 -11.74 -22.54 -22.54
C ASP A 113 -10.70 -23.38 -21.77
N GLU A 114 -9.64 -23.83 -22.44
CA GLU A 114 -8.52 -24.54 -21.81
C GLU A 114 -7.74 -23.64 -20.84
N ILE A 115 -7.42 -22.40 -21.23
CA ILE A 115 -6.69 -21.46 -20.36
C ILE A 115 -7.53 -21.08 -19.13
N LEU A 116 -8.82 -20.81 -19.31
CA LEU A 116 -9.75 -20.43 -18.24
C LEU A 116 -10.08 -21.61 -17.30
N SER A 117 -9.95 -22.85 -17.78
CA SER A 117 -10.17 -24.06 -16.96
C SER A 117 -8.92 -24.57 -16.24
N ARG A 118 -7.73 -24.01 -16.51
CA ARG A 118 -6.47 -24.41 -15.85
C ARG A 118 -6.38 -23.83 -14.43
N PRO A 119 -6.37 -24.66 -13.36
CA PRO A 119 -6.14 -24.19 -11.99
C PRO A 119 -4.77 -23.54 -11.80
N PHE A 120 -3.76 -24.01 -12.56
CA PHE A 120 -2.37 -23.60 -12.46
C PHE A 120 -2.07 -22.18 -12.97
N ALA A 121 -2.87 -21.65 -13.91
CA ALA A 121 -2.65 -20.28 -14.41
C ALA A 121 -2.99 -19.24 -13.34
N SER A 122 -3.95 -19.56 -12.45
CA SER A 122 -4.34 -18.75 -11.31
C SER A 122 -3.53 -19.09 -10.05
N GLU A 123 -3.35 -20.38 -9.71
CA GLU A 123 -2.69 -20.78 -8.46
C GLU A 123 -1.18 -20.48 -8.45
N GLY A 124 -0.46 -20.74 -9.54
CA GLY A 124 0.98 -20.47 -9.62
C GLY A 124 1.29 -18.97 -9.60
N ALA A 125 0.56 -18.19 -10.39
CA ALA A 125 0.69 -16.73 -10.41
C ALA A 125 0.27 -16.09 -9.07
N GLN A 126 -0.80 -16.59 -8.43
CA GLN A 126 -1.21 -16.15 -7.09
C GLN A 126 -0.18 -16.53 -6.02
N ALA A 127 0.41 -17.71 -6.09
CA ALA A 127 1.46 -18.13 -5.16
C ALA A 127 2.72 -17.26 -5.31
N GLU A 128 3.14 -16.97 -6.54
CA GLU A 128 4.28 -16.09 -6.81
C GLU A 128 4.02 -14.64 -6.37
N LEU A 129 2.84 -14.10 -6.70
CA LEU A 129 2.40 -12.77 -6.27
C LEU A 129 2.28 -12.69 -4.75
N GLY A 130 1.66 -13.71 -4.13
CA GLY A 130 1.53 -13.82 -2.68
C GLY A 130 2.88 -13.89 -2.00
N ALA A 131 3.82 -14.69 -2.52
CA ALA A 131 5.19 -14.75 -2.00
C ALA A 131 5.95 -13.42 -2.16
N PHE A 132 5.69 -12.66 -3.23
CA PHE A 132 6.24 -11.32 -3.42
C PHE A 132 5.65 -10.30 -2.46
N MET A 133 4.33 -10.27 -2.30
CA MET A 133 3.67 -9.35 -1.38
C MET A 133 3.96 -9.70 0.08
N ALA A 134 4.11 -10.98 0.43
CA ALA A 134 4.46 -11.39 1.78
C ALA A 134 5.86 -10.94 2.23
N ARG A 135 6.75 -10.54 1.30
CA ARG A 135 8.11 -10.11 1.61
C ARG A 135 8.32 -8.60 1.52
N ILE A 136 7.34 -7.80 1.10
CA ILE A 136 7.56 -6.35 0.97
C ILE A 136 7.61 -5.68 2.34
N LYS A 137 8.42 -4.63 2.49
CA LYS A 137 8.62 -3.93 3.76
C LYS A 137 7.82 -2.64 3.72
N ILE A 138 6.88 -2.52 4.64
CA ILE A 138 5.95 -1.38 4.71
C ILE A 138 6.15 -0.66 6.05
N LEU A 139 6.21 0.66 5.98
CA LEU A 139 6.03 1.55 7.12
C LEU A 139 4.66 2.20 7.04
N CYS A 140 3.85 1.98 8.06
CA CYS A 140 2.53 2.60 8.23
C CYS A 140 2.63 3.85 9.11
N LEU A 141 2.00 4.94 8.67
CA LEU A 141 1.91 6.25 9.31
C LEU A 141 0.43 6.68 9.32
N THR A 142 0.12 7.75 10.03
CA THR A 142 -1.22 8.36 10.02
C THR A 142 -1.12 9.87 10.05
N ASP A 143 -2.03 10.59 9.41
CA ASP A 143 -2.15 12.05 9.56
C ASP A 143 -3.03 12.45 10.77
N ARG A 144 -3.50 11.47 11.57
CA ARG A 144 -4.38 11.69 12.72
C ARG A 144 -3.68 11.39 14.04
N PHE A 145 -3.65 12.38 14.92
CA PHE A 145 -3.32 12.17 16.33
C PHE A 145 -4.56 11.96 17.22
N ASP A 146 -5.76 12.26 16.72
CA ASP A 146 -6.95 12.46 17.55
C ASP A 146 -7.85 11.22 17.71
N SER A 147 -7.48 10.11 17.07
CA SER A 147 -8.28 8.89 16.99
C SER A 147 -8.20 8.06 18.26
N VAL A 148 -9.32 8.01 19.01
CA VAL A 148 -9.44 7.24 20.25
C VAL A 148 -9.12 5.74 20.05
N PRO A 149 -9.63 5.05 18.99
CA PRO A 149 -9.28 3.66 18.74
C PRO A 149 -7.77 3.45 18.52
N MET A 150 -7.10 4.36 17.80
CA MET A 150 -5.66 4.22 17.58
C MET A 150 -4.85 4.32 18.87
N TRP A 151 -5.20 5.25 19.77
CA TRP A 151 -4.56 5.32 21.07
C TRP A 151 -4.84 4.09 21.95
N SER A 152 -6.02 3.48 21.78
CA SER A 152 -6.37 2.24 22.48
C SER A 152 -5.56 1.04 21.98
N HIS A 153 -5.42 0.88 20.66
CA HIS A 153 -4.78 -0.28 20.03
C HIS A 153 -3.26 -0.17 19.94
N TYR A 154 -2.75 0.96 19.47
CA TYR A 154 -1.34 1.12 19.12
C TYR A 154 -0.52 1.80 20.21
N ALA A 155 -1.16 2.60 21.08
CA ALA A 155 -0.49 3.33 22.16
C ALA A 155 -0.83 2.76 23.55
N GLU A 156 -0.86 1.43 23.68
CA GLU A 156 -0.92 0.73 24.97
C GLU A 156 -2.07 1.25 25.88
N GLN A 157 -3.29 1.29 25.34
CA GLN A 157 -4.47 1.79 26.06
C GLN A 157 -4.27 3.23 26.58
N HIS A 158 -3.81 4.14 25.71
CA HIS A 158 -3.49 5.53 26.01
C HIS A 158 -2.33 5.76 27.00
N GLN A 159 -1.48 4.75 27.26
CA GLN A 159 -0.26 4.92 28.07
C GLN A 159 0.99 5.15 27.23
N GLY A 160 0.94 4.82 25.93
CA GLY A 160 2.03 4.93 24.97
C GLY A 160 2.28 6.35 24.46
N ILE A 161 2.92 6.43 23.30
CA ILE A 161 3.30 7.69 22.67
C ILE A 161 2.86 7.76 21.21
N ALA A 162 2.84 8.97 20.67
CA ALA A 162 2.91 9.22 19.24
C ALA A 162 4.11 10.11 18.93
N LEU A 163 4.90 9.74 17.92
CA LEU A 163 5.92 10.62 17.35
C LEU A 163 5.30 11.39 16.20
N ARG A 164 5.43 12.72 16.21
CA ARG A 164 5.04 13.58 15.09
C ARG A 164 6.26 13.82 14.21
N PHE A 165 6.12 13.49 12.93
CA PHE A 165 7.14 13.61 11.91
C PHE A 165 6.89 14.81 11.01
N CYS A 166 7.97 15.49 10.66
CA CYS A 166 7.98 16.59 9.70
C CYS A 166 9.03 16.31 8.60
N THR A 167 8.97 17.08 7.52
CA THR A 167 10.00 17.09 6.46
C THR A 167 10.77 18.41 6.59
N PRO A 168 11.93 18.43 7.29
CA PRO A 168 12.70 19.66 7.45
C PRO A 168 13.28 20.12 6.10
N GLU A 169 13.43 21.43 5.92
CA GLU A 169 14.06 21.97 4.71
C GLU A 169 15.49 21.43 4.55
N GLY A 170 15.83 20.96 3.34
CA GLY A 170 17.15 20.41 3.03
C GLY A 170 17.37 18.95 3.40
N PHE A 171 16.33 18.24 3.85
CA PHE A 171 16.39 16.80 4.12
C PHE A 171 15.63 16.02 3.04
N ASP A 172 16.28 15.01 2.45
CA ASP A 172 15.64 14.01 1.60
C ASP A 172 14.93 12.97 2.48
N SER A 173 13.85 13.42 3.10
CA SER A 173 13.08 12.58 4.01
C SER A 173 12.24 11.54 3.25
N PRO A 174 12.18 10.28 3.70
CA PRO A 174 11.34 9.27 3.05
C PRO A 174 9.84 9.58 3.17
N TRP A 175 9.42 10.52 4.03
CA TRP A 175 8.00 10.88 4.22
C TRP A 175 7.34 11.38 2.94
N VAL A 176 8.10 11.97 2.02
CA VAL A 176 7.59 12.45 0.72
C VAL A 176 7.13 11.31 -0.19
N MET A 177 7.56 10.07 0.09
CA MET A 177 7.14 8.88 -0.64
C MET A 177 5.88 8.23 -0.06
N ALA A 178 5.34 8.78 1.03
CA ALA A 178 4.14 8.25 1.65
C ALA A 178 2.93 8.42 0.72
N LYS A 179 2.19 7.33 0.50
CA LYS A 179 0.93 7.35 -0.24
C LYS A 179 -0.22 7.04 0.72
N GLN A 180 -1.33 7.74 0.54
CA GLN A 180 -2.53 7.53 1.33
C GLN A 180 -3.15 6.17 0.97
N VAL A 181 -3.62 5.46 2.00
CA VAL A 181 -4.37 4.21 1.82
C VAL A 181 -5.78 4.51 1.35
N HIS A 182 -6.23 3.77 0.33
CA HIS A 182 -7.61 3.69 -0.11
C HIS A 182 -8.37 2.65 0.72
N TYR A 183 -9.60 2.97 1.11
CA TYR A 183 -10.42 2.10 1.94
C TYR A 183 -11.55 1.48 1.14
N SER A 184 -11.71 0.16 1.21
CA SER A 184 -12.71 -0.60 0.46
C SER A 184 -13.20 -1.81 1.25
N ASP A 185 -14.48 -2.17 1.10
CA ASP A 185 -15.05 -3.39 1.70
C ASP A 185 -14.68 -4.65 0.90
N GLN A 186 -14.21 -4.45 -0.33
CA GLN A 186 -13.74 -5.52 -1.20
C GLN A 186 -12.24 -5.36 -1.41
N PRO A 187 -11.46 -6.47 -1.42
CA PRO A 187 -10.07 -6.40 -1.84
C PRO A 187 -9.98 -5.88 -3.28
N PRO A 188 -8.85 -5.32 -3.72
CA PRO A 188 -8.66 -4.95 -5.11
C PRO A 188 -9.00 -6.13 -6.03
N ALA A 189 -10.05 -5.98 -6.84
CA ALA A 189 -10.43 -6.97 -7.82
C ALA A 189 -9.39 -6.93 -8.94
N PHE A 190 -8.55 -7.97 -9.03
CA PHE A 190 -7.47 -8.00 -10.01
C PHE A 190 -7.85 -8.55 -11.36
N VAL A 191 -9.09 -9.05 -11.49
CA VAL A 191 -9.55 -9.56 -12.76
C VAL A 191 -11.03 -9.25 -12.96
N GLU A 192 -11.35 -7.97 -13.16
CA GLU A 192 -12.60 -7.65 -13.86
C GLU A 192 -12.60 -8.37 -15.21
N GLN A 193 -13.78 -8.76 -15.70
CA GLN A 193 -13.96 -9.48 -16.96
C GLN A 193 -13.20 -8.80 -18.11
N GLU A 194 -13.24 -7.47 -18.18
CA GLU A 194 -12.51 -6.63 -19.12
C GLU A 194 -10.98 -6.81 -19.05
N PHE A 195 -10.42 -6.94 -17.85
CA PHE A 195 -8.98 -7.11 -17.66
C PHE A 195 -8.52 -8.50 -18.07
N LEU A 196 -9.26 -9.54 -17.67
CA LEU A 196 -8.93 -10.92 -18.07
C LEU A 196 -9.01 -11.07 -19.59
N SER A 197 -10.08 -10.54 -20.18
CA SER A 197 -10.29 -10.60 -21.63
C SER A 197 -9.23 -9.82 -22.39
N ALA A 198 -8.86 -8.62 -21.95
CA ALA A 198 -7.79 -7.83 -22.56
C ALA A 198 -6.41 -8.49 -22.42
N PHE A 199 -6.10 -9.10 -21.28
CA PHE A 199 -4.87 -9.87 -21.08
C PHE A 199 -4.81 -11.09 -22.01
N LEU A 200 -5.87 -11.89 -22.05
CA LEU A 200 -5.99 -13.08 -22.90
C LEU A 200 -5.93 -12.74 -24.39
N ALA A 201 -6.47 -11.58 -24.80
CA ALA A 201 -6.41 -11.08 -26.17
C ALA A 201 -5.08 -10.39 -26.54
N GLY A 202 -4.10 -10.30 -25.62
CA GLY A 202 -2.82 -9.63 -25.87
C GLY A 202 -2.91 -8.11 -26.00
N ARG A 203 -3.97 -7.51 -25.43
CA ARG A 203 -4.22 -6.07 -25.43
C ARG A 203 -3.74 -5.37 -24.18
N TYR A 204 -3.48 -6.14 -23.13
CA TYR A 204 -3.08 -5.63 -21.83
C TYR A 204 -1.97 -6.49 -21.24
N LEU A 205 -0.95 -5.82 -20.71
CA LEU A 205 0.07 -6.43 -19.87
C LEU A 205 0.06 -5.66 -18.55
N PRO A 206 -0.21 -6.30 -17.41
CA PRO A 206 -0.26 -5.58 -16.14
C PRO A 206 1.06 -4.86 -15.90
N ASP A 207 0.99 -3.53 -15.72
CA ASP A 207 2.08 -2.83 -15.08
C ASP A 207 2.19 -3.36 -13.66
N LYS A 208 3.30 -4.04 -13.37
CA LYS A 208 3.61 -4.58 -12.04
C LYS A 208 3.51 -3.49 -10.97
N SER A 209 3.77 -2.23 -11.32
CA SER A 209 3.66 -1.10 -10.39
C SER A 209 2.23 -0.78 -9.98
N GLN A 210 1.25 -0.84 -10.90
CA GLN A 210 -0.16 -0.56 -10.57
C GLN A 210 -0.78 -1.67 -9.73
N LEU A 211 -0.46 -2.92 -10.07
CA LEU A 211 -0.88 -4.10 -9.29
C LEU A 211 -0.33 -4.05 -7.86
N PHE A 212 0.96 -3.77 -7.76
CA PHE A 212 1.63 -3.59 -6.48
C PHE A 212 1.03 -2.45 -5.66
N ASP A 213 0.77 -1.30 -6.28
CA ASP A 213 0.19 -0.14 -5.60
C ASP A 213 -1.23 -0.47 -5.08
N ALA A 214 -2.09 -1.07 -5.89
CA ALA A 214 -3.47 -1.35 -5.45
C ALA A 214 -3.51 -2.28 -4.23
N MET A 215 -2.69 -3.33 -4.19
CA MET A 215 -2.62 -4.24 -3.04
C MET A 215 -1.94 -3.61 -1.82
N THR A 216 -0.88 -2.83 -2.04
CA THR A 216 -0.12 -2.21 -0.94
C THR A 216 -0.90 -1.08 -0.28
N TYR A 217 -1.68 -0.33 -1.06
CA TYR A 217 -2.35 0.89 -0.60
C TYR A 217 -3.88 0.75 -0.56
N THR A 218 -4.42 -0.47 -0.46
CA THR A 218 -5.84 -0.71 -0.16
C THR A 218 -6.01 -1.45 1.16
N LYS A 219 -6.96 -1.03 1.98
CA LYS A 219 -7.28 -1.65 3.27
C LYS A 219 -8.80 -1.73 3.49
N GLY A 220 -9.24 -2.67 4.32
CA GLY A 220 -10.66 -2.81 4.70
C GLY A 220 -11.26 -1.51 5.25
N SER A 221 -12.47 -1.12 4.84
CA SER A 221 -13.10 0.15 5.27
C SER A 221 -13.32 0.26 6.77
N GLU A 222 -13.42 -0.86 7.47
CA GLU A 222 -13.47 -0.92 8.95
C GLU A 222 -12.28 -0.19 9.60
N TRP A 223 -11.14 -0.09 8.91
CA TRP A 223 -9.92 0.60 9.39
C TRP A 223 -9.82 2.05 8.90
N SER A 224 -10.84 2.60 8.24
CA SER A 224 -10.83 3.98 7.69
C SER A 224 -10.57 5.07 8.73
N TYR A 225 -10.83 4.80 10.00
CA TYR A 225 -10.53 5.71 11.11
C TYR A 225 -9.03 5.95 11.32
N GLU A 226 -8.16 5.08 10.79
CA GLU A 226 -6.71 5.22 10.90
C GLU A 226 -6.16 6.33 10.02
N SER A 227 -6.81 6.66 8.90
CA SER A 227 -6.30 7.60 7.91
C SER A 227 -4.83 7.29 7.58
N GLU A 228 -4.61 6.04 7.19
CA GLU A 228 -3.29 5.42 7.09
C GLU A 228 -2.57 5.93 5.83
N TRP A 229 -1.27 6.15 6.00
CA TRP A 229 -0.31 6.43 4.95
C TRP A 229 0.77 5.36 4.98
N ARG A 230 1.14 4.82 3.82
CA ARG A 230 2.16 3.77 3.72
C ARG A 230 3.36 4.27 2.93
N ILE A 231 4.54 3.80 3.32
CA ILE A 231 5.74 3.83 2.48
C ILE A 231 6.18 2.38 2.31
N SER A 232 6.39 1.97 1.06
CA SER A 232 6.86 0.63 0.73
C SER A 232 8.27 0.69 0.16
N SER A 233 9.17 -0.15 0.68
CA SER A 233 10.56 -0.25 0.22
C SER A 233 10.82 -1.51 -0.62
N GLY A 234 9.75 -2.15 -1.12
CA GLY A 234 9.84 -3.44 -1.81
C GLY A 234 10.43 -4.50 -0.89
N ASP A 235 11.37 -5.30 -1.37
CA ASP A 235 11.96 -6.41 -0.60
C ASP A 235 12.82 -5.97 0.61
N GLY A 236 13.03 -4.66 0.79
CA GLY A 236 13.91 -4.09 1.81
C GLY A 236 15.39 -4.31 1.49
N ARG A 237 16.24 -4.12 2.50
CA ARG A 237 17.70 -4.37 2.42
C ARG A 237 18.05 -5.85 2.65
N ASN A 238 17.17 -6.60 3.31
CA ASN A 238 17.25 -8.02 3.60
C ASN A 238 15.92 -8.72 3.26
N PRO A 239 15.81 -9.32 2.06
CA PRO A 239 14.59 -9.98 1.60
C PRO A 239 14.09 -11.09 2.53
N ASN A 240 14.99 -11.74 3.28
CA ASN A 240 14.69 -12.87 4.15
C ASN A 240 14.25 -12.45 5.56
N ALA A 241 14.35 -11.17 5.91
CA ALA A 241 13.89 -10.66 7.20
C ALA A 241 12.40 -10.30 7.15
N THR A 242 11.68 -10.57 8.24
CA THR A 242 10.27 -10.17 8.41
C THR A 242 10.12 -8.69 8.80
N PHE A 243 11.21 -8.04 9.20
CA PHE A 243 11.24 -6.60 9.47
C PHE A 243 12.65 -6.03 9.33
N GLU A 244 12.72 -4.71 9.19
CA GLU A 244 13.96 -3.92 9.24
C GLU A 244 13.76 -2.67 10.08
N ASP A 245 14.71 -2.38 10.96
CA ASP A 245 14.72 -1.14 11.71
C ASP A 245 15.59 -0.11 10.95
N LEU A 246 14.94 0.82 10.25
CA LEU A 246 15.60 1.82 9.40
C LEU A 246 15.76 3.16 10.13
N PRO A 247 16.91 3.84 9.99
CA PRO A 247 17.18 5.07 10.72
C PRO A 247 16.34 6.24 10.19
N PHE A 248 16.06 7.18 11.08
CA PHE A 248 15.54 8.51 10.78
C PHE A 248 16.39 9.57 11.48
N PHE A 249 16.39 10.80 10.98
CA PHE A 249 17.09 11.93 11.58
C PHE A 249 16.28 12.51 12.73
N ALA A 250 16.97 12.95 13.79
CA ALA A 250 16.29 13.53 14.95
C ALA A 250 15.43 14.75 14.58
N GLN A 251 15.88 15.53 13.59
CA GLN A 251 15.21 16.70 13.04
C GLN A 251 13.88 16.36 12.36
N GLU A 252 13.68 15.11 11.93
CA GLU A 252 12.42 14.67 11.34
C GLU A 252 11.34 14.47 12.41
N VAL A 253 11.68 14.44 13.71
CA VAL A 253 10.70 14.42 14.81
C VAL A 253 10.56 15.82 15.37
N ASP A 254 9.38 16.43 15.20
CA ASP A 254 9.10 17.77 15.71
C ASP A 254 8.26 17.76 16.99
N ALA A 255 7.63 16.64 17.35
CA ALA A 255 6.99 16.47 18.65
C ALA A 255 6.98 15.02 19.14
N ILE A 256 7.11 14.85 20.45
CA ILE A 256 6.84 13.62 21.19
C ILE A 256 5.53 13.84 21.95
N VAL A 257 4.50 13.07 21.62
CA VAL A 257 3.17 13.16 22.23
C VAL A 257 2.97 12.00 23.20
N LEU A 258 2.70 12.30 24.46
CA LEU A 258 2.46 11.34 25.52
C LEU A 258 0.95 11.06 25.65
N GLY A 259 0.59 9.80 25.92
CA GLY A 259 -0.80 9.41 26.14
C GLY A 259 -1.36 9.88 27.48
N CYS A 260 -2.65 10.22 27.53
CA CYS A 260 -3.30 10.76 28.73
C CYS A 260 -3.26 9.86 29.98
N ARG A 261 -3.04 8.55 29.82
CA ARG A 261 -2.97 7.58 30.93
C ARG A 261 -1.54 7.24 31.34
N MET A 262 -0.54 7.85 30.71
CA MET A 262 0.87 7.65 31.08
C MET A 262 1.12 8.12 32.52
N ASN A 263 1.85 7.32 33.30
CA ASN A 263 2.22 7.64 34.68
C ASN A 263 3.37 8.67 34.73
N GLU A 264 3.62 9.26 35.90
CA GLU A 264 4.63 10.32 36.07
C GLU A 264 6.07 9.84 35.87
N GLU A 265 6.40 8.60 36.23
CA GLU A 265 7.74 8.04 36.05
C GLU A 265 8.11 7.94 34.56
N ASP A 266 7.21 7.38 33.76
CA ASP A 266 7.38 7.29 32.31
C ASP A 266 7.40 8.68 31.66
N ARG A 267 6.56 9.62 32.11
CA ARG A 267 6.60 11.01 31.62
C ARG A 267 7.95 11.65 31.87
N ALA A 268 8.51 11.47 33.08
CA ALA A 268 9.83 11.99 33.41
C ALA A 268 10.92 11.35 32.53
N GLU A 269 10.84 10.04 32.26
CA GLU A 269 11.79 9.35 31.37
C GLU A 269 11.70 9.87 29.93
N PHE A 270 10.49 10.00 29.36
CA PHE A 270 10.32 10.57 28.02
C PHE A 270 10.75 12.03 27.95
N SER A 271 10.54 12.81 29.01
CA SER A 271 11.04 14.19 29.10
C SER A 271 12.56 14.24 29.06
N ALA A 272 13.23 13.36 29.80
CA ALA A 272 14.69 13.25 29.77
C ALA A 272 15.20 12.83 28.38
N LEU A 273 14.60 11.80 27.76
CA LEU A 273 14.96 11.34 26.42
C LEU A 273 14.77 12.43 25.36
N ARG A 274 13.67 13.18 25.43
CA ARG A 274 13.42 14.35 24.59
C ARG A 274 14.54 15.37 24.76
N ASN A 275 14.84 15.77 25.99
CA ASN A 275 15.84 16.80 26.26
C ASN A 275 17.25 16.42 25.81
N GLU A 276 17.61 15.13 25.92
CA GLU A 276 18.92 14.62 25.52
C GLU A 276 19.03 14.42 24.00
N LEU A 277 18.04 13.78 23.37
CA LEU A 277 18.16 13.27 22.01
C LEU A 277 17.41 14.10 20.96
N PHE A 278 16.39 14.86 21.38
CA PHE A 278 15.48 15.65 20.53
C PHE A 278 15.17 17.03 21.17
N PRO A 279 16.18 17.83 21.55
CA PRO A 279 15.96 19.07 22.31
C PRO A 279 15.10 20.10 21.56
N HIS A 280 15.00 19.98 20.24
CA HIS A 280 14.17 20.81 19.36
C HIS A 280 12.69 20.38 19.31
N ALA A 281 12.37 19.11 19.58
CA ALA A 281 11.01 18.58 19.44
C ALA A 281 10.11 19.08 20.57
N GLU A 282 8.85 19.40 20.30
CA GLU A 282 7.87 19.69 21.34
C GLU A 282 7.60 18.45 22.22
N LEU A 283 7.27 18.67 23.49
CA LEU A 283 6.76 17.62 24.38
C LEU A 283 5.30 17.92 24.72
N LEU A 284 4.41 17.07 24.23
CA LEU A 284 2.97 17.28 24.25
C LEU A 284 2.26 16.13 24.98
N MET A 285 1.03 16.37 25.40
CA MET A 285 0.10 15.37 25.90
C MET A 285 -1.12 15.31 25.00
N ALA A 286 -1.51 14.10 24.60
CA ALA A 286 -2.81 13.83 24.01
C ALA A 286 -3.84 13.65 25.12
N VAL A 287 -4.68 14.67 25.35
CA VAL A 287 -5.72 14.65 26.39
C VAL A 287 -7.12 14.53 25.79
N PRO A 288 -8.09 13.91 26.50
CA PRO A 288 -9.47 13.85 26.03
C PRO A 288 -10.08 15.24 25.87
N ARG A 289 -10.90 15.43 24.84
CA ARG A 289 -11.77 16.60 24.74
C ARG A 289 -13.03 16.41 25.58
N ASN A 290 -13.52 17.49 26.17
CA ASN A 290 -14.77 17.46 26.94
C ASN A 290 -16.01 17.56 26.05
N ASP A 291 -15.86 17.98 24.80
CA ASP A 291 -16.95 18.25 23.85
C ASP A 291 -17.02 17.26 22.68
N ALA A 292 -16.10 16.28 22.61
CA ALA A 292 -16.04 15.28 21.54
C ALA A 292 -15.29 14.01 21.98
N TYR A 293 -15.63 12.86 21.38
CA TYR A 293 -14.88 11.60 21.52
C TYR A 293 -13.60 11.61 20.68
N ARG A 294 -12.73 12.58 20.94
CA ARG A 294 -11.46 12.81 20.25
C ARG A 294 -10.42 13.34 21.23
N MET A 295 -9.14 13.22 20.86
CA MET A 295 -8.05 13.81 21.62
C MET A 295 -7.78 15.25 21.18
N LYS A 296 -7.20 16.06 22.05
CA LYS A 296 -6.52 17.32 21.72
C LYS A 296 -5.08 17.27 22.21
N LEU A 297 -4.20 18.06 21.59
CA LEU A 297 -2.82 18.20 22.04
C LEU A 297 -2.69 19.40 22.96
N GLU A 298 -2.00 19.23 24.08
CA GLU A 298 -1.62 20.30 25.00
C GLU A 298 -0.13 20.18 25.31
N PRO A 299 0.60 21.29 25.54
CA PRO A 299 1.96 21.23 26.06
C PRO A 299 1.97 20.44 27.38
N LEU A 300 2.99 19.59 27.58
CA LEU A 300 3.18 18.98 28.90
C LEU A 300 3.47 20.10 29.90
N ALA A 301 2.61 20.24 30.91
CA ALA A 301 2.82 21.21 31.97
C ALA A 301 4.17 20.94 32.67
N PRO A 302 4.93 21.99 33.05
CA PRO A 302 6.21 21.84 33.73
C PRO A 302 6.08 21.16 35.10
#